data_AF-A0A8H9Z3A5-F1
#
_entry.id   AF-A0A8H9Z3A5-F1
#
_cell.length_a   1.000
_cell.length_b   1.000
_cell.length_c   1.000
_cell.angle_alpha   90.00
_cell.angle_beta   90.00
_cell.angle_gamma   90.00
#
_symmetry.space_group_name_H-M   'P 1'
#
loop_
_entity.id
_entity.type
_entity.pdbx_description
1 polymer ?
#
loop_
_entity_poly.entity_id
_entity_poly.type
_entity_poly.pdbx_seq_one_letter_code
_entity_poly.pdbx_strand_id
1 'polypeptide(L)' 'IYVIDPNLCTQCVGHYDEPQCQQVCPVDCIPLDEARPETEEQLMEKYRLITGKA' A
#
# COMPACT_ATOMS: atom_id res chain seq x y z
N ILE A 1 -3.73 18.88 -1.72
CA ILE A 1 -3.98 17.68 -0.89
C ILE A 1 -3.86 16.47 -1.82
N TYR A 2 -3.08 15.46 -1.45
CA TYR A 2 -2.97 14.19 -2.19
C TYR A 2 -3.88 13.14 -1.56
N VAL A 3 -4.30 12.14 -2.33
CA VAL A 3 -5.18 11.04 -1.89
C VAL A 3 -4.63 9.72 -2.41
N ILE A 4 -4.61 8.69 -1.56
CA ILE A 4 -4.27 7.31 -1.93
C ILE A 4 -5.56 6.58 -2.26
N ASP A 5 -5.64 5.93 -3.42
CA ASP A 5 -6.73 4.99 -3.72
C ASP A 5 -6.46 3.66 -2.98
N PRO A 6 -7.29 3.27 -2.00
CA PRO A 6 -7.09 2.05 -1.22
C PRO A 6 -7.20 0.78 -2.06
N ASN A 7 -7.87 0.82 -3.23
CA ASN A 7 -7.95 -0.32 -4.13
C ASN A 7 -6.63 -0.60 -4.85
N LEU A 8 -5.72 0.39 -4.90
CA LEU A 8 -4.40 0.26 -5.52
C LEU A 8 -3.25 0.25 -4.49
N CYS A 9 -3.52 0.59 -3.23
CA CYS A 9 -2.51 0.57 -2.17
C CYS A 9 -2.25 -0.87 -1.70
N THR A 10 -1.08 -1.41 -2.02
CA THR A 10 -0.59 -2.70 -1.48
C THR A 10 0.31 -2.51 -0.26
N GLN A 11 0.39 -1.28 0.29
CA GLN A 11 1.42 -0.90 1.27
C GLN A 11 2.84 -1.25 0.78
N CYS A 12 3.03 -1.24 -0.55
CA CYS A 12 4.23 -1.68 -1.28
C CYS A 12 4.58 -3.17 -1.19
N VAL A 13 3.79 -4.00 -0.49
CA VAL A 13 3.93 -5.47 -0.47
C VAL A 13 3.94 -6.01 -1.91
N GLY A 14 4.89 -6.91 -2.19
CA GLY A 14 5.15 -7.47 -3.53
C GLY A 14 6.10 -6.67 -4.41
N HIS A 15 6.46 -5.45 -4.00
CA HIS A 15 7.45 -4.61 -4.69
C HIS A 15 8.64 -4.21 -3.82
N TYR A 16 8.39 -3.83 -2.56
CA TYR A 16 9.41 -3.35 -1.62
C TYR A 16 9.09 -3.84 -0.21
N ASP A 17 10.10 -3.80 0.67
CA ASP A 17 9.96 -4.19 2.08
C ASP A 17 9.27 -3.09 2.91
N GLU A 18 9.33 -1.82 2.47
CA GLU A 18 8.75 -0.66 3.15
C GLU A 18 7.93 0.24 2.20
N PRO A 19 6.89 0.95 2.69
CA PRO A 19 6.08 1.86 1.88
C PRO A 19 6.88 3.04 1.31
N GLN A 20 7.08 3.04 0.00
CA GLN A 20 7.92 4.06 -0.67
C GLN A 20 7.34 5.48 -0.54
N CYS A 21 6.02 5.63 -0.47
CA CYS A 21 5.40 6.93 -0.25
C CYS A 21 5.73 7.53 1.13
N GLN A 22 5.86 6.70 2.18
CA GLN A 22 6.25 7.15 3.51
C GLN A 22 7.71 7.62 3.54
N GLN A 23 8.61 6.89 2.87
CA GLN A 23 10.06 7.21 2.84
C GLN A 23 10.38 8.59 2.24
N VAL A 24 9.53 9.09 1.35
CA VAL A 24 9.74 10.38 0.68
C VAL A 24 8.88 11.50 1.22
N CYS A 25 7.95 11.22 2.14
CA CYS A 25 7.04 12.22 2.67
C CYS A 25 7.82 13.16 3.62
N PRO A 26 7.90 14.47 3.36
CA PRO A 26 8.69 15.37 4.21
C PRO A 26 8.03 15.73 5.55
N VAL A 27 6.80 15.25 5.79
CA VAL A 27 5.95 15.66 6.93
C VAL A 27 5.23 14.47 7.59
N ASP A 28 5.65 13.24 7.29
CA ASP A 28 5.14 12.01 7.92
C ASP A 28 3.60 11.88 7.97
N CYS A 29 2.91 12.33 6.92
CA CYS A 29 1.44 12.43 6.90
C CYS A 29 0.73 11.22 6.25
N ILE A 30 1.35 10.04 6.23
CA ILE A 30 0.81 8.83 5.58
C ILE A 30 0.74 7.67 6.58
N PRO A 31 -0.16 7.73 7.59
CA PRO A 31 -0.38 6.61 8.50
C PRO A 31 -1.09 5.43 7.82
N LEU A 32 -1.15 4.29 8.49
CA LEU A 32 -2.01 3.18 8.08
C LEU A 32 -3.50 3.56 8.20
N ASP A 33 -4.32 3.09 7.26
CA ASP A 33 -5.76 3.33 7.27
C ASP A 33 -6.46 2.38 8.25
N GLU A 34 -6.80 2.89 9.44
CA GLU A 34 -7.49 2.11 10.48
C GLU A 34 -8.91 1.67 10.07
N ALA A 35 -9.54 2.33 9.10
CA ALA A 35 -10.85 1.92 8.60
C ALA A 35 -10.75 0.73 7.63
N ARG A 36 -9.54 0.41 7.15
CA ARG A 36 -9.27 -0.67 6.18
C ARG A 36 -8.04 -1.47 6.62
N PRO A 37 -8.12 -2.20 7.74
CA PRO A 37 -7.03 -3.09 8.14
C PRO A 37 -6.88 -4.22 7.11
N GLU A 38 -5.65 -4.43 6.63
CA GLU A 38 -5.32 -5.48 5.68
C GLU A 38 -4.14 -6.30 6.22
N THR A 39 -4.22 -7.62 6.08
CA THR A 39 -3.10 -8.52 6.36
C THR A 39 -2.10 -8.52 5.19
N GLU A 40 -0.86 -8.94 5.44
CA GLU A 40 0.14 -9.07 4.38
C GLU A 40 -0.31 -9.99 3.24
N GLU A 41 -1.05 -11.07 3.57
CA GLU A 41 -1.63 -11.97 2.57
C GLU A 41 -2.67 -11.25 1.68
N GLN A 42 -3.54 -10.43 2.27
CA GLN A 42 -4.52 -9.63 1.51
C GLN A 42 -3.82 -8.61 0.59
N LEU A 43 -2.76 -7.98 1.08
CA LEU A 43 -1.96 -7.03 0.30
C LEU A 43 -1.21 -7.71 -0.86
N MET A 44 -0.68 -8.91 -0.62
CA MET A 44 -0.03 -9.73 -1.66
C MET A 44 -1.02 -10.20 -2.73
N GLU A 45 -2.24 -10.57 -2.33
CA GLU A 45 -3.29 -10.95 -3.28
C GLU A 45 -3.70 -9.75 -4.14
N LYS A 46 -3.90 -8.57 -3.53
CA LYS A 46 -4.13 -7.32 -4.25
C LYS A 46 -3.02 -7.02 -5.25
N TYR A 47 -1.76 -7.20 -4.87
CA TYR A 47 -0.61 -7.06 -5.76
C TYR A 47 -0.69 -7.98 -6.99
N ARG A 48 -1.03 -9.26 -6.80
CA ARG A 48 -1.16 -10.23 -7.91
C ARG A 48 -2.23 -9.79 -8.91
N LEU A 49 -3.38 -9.33 -8.40
CA LEU A 49 -4.48 -8.81 -9.21
C LEU A 49 -4.07 -7.57 -10.02
N ILE A 50 -3.41 -6.60 -9.38
CA ILE A 50 -2.97 -5.35 -10.03
C ILE A 50 -1.90 -5.62 -11.10
N THR A 51 -0.96 -6.53 -10.83
CA THR A 51 0.19 -6.79 -11.70
C THR A 51 -0.03 -7.89 -12.73
N GLY A 52 -1.19 -8.56 -12.72
CA GLY A 52 -1.51 -9.66 -13.64
C GLY A 52 -0.67 -10.91 -13.40
N LYS A 53 -0.21 -11.14 -12.16
CA LYS A 53 0.58 -12.32 -11.75
C LYS A 53 -0.27 -13.39 -11.04
N ALA A 54 -1.58 -13.40 -11.33
CA ALA A 54 -2.53 -14.38 -10.82
C ALA A 54 -2.40 -15.73 -11.54
#